data_AF-A0A2T6FYT2-F1
#
_entry.id   AF-A0A2T6FYT2-F1
#
_cell.length_a   1.000
_cell.length_b   1.000
_cell.length_c   1.000
_cell.angle_alpha   90.00
_cell.angle_beta   90.00
_cell.angle_gamma   90.00
#
_symmetry.space_group_name_H-M   'P 1'
#
loop_
_entity.id
_entity.type
_entity.pdbx_description
1 polymer ?
#
loop_
_entity_poly.entity_id
_entity_poly.type
_entity_poly.pdbx_seq_one_letter_code
_entity_poly.pdbx_strand_id
1 'polypeptide(L)'
;MHQIRTGGCSGAERGRKTGSQGALALNGQYVSVAGQGVAKVRTEDLLFLKEMMEKGVLKPVIDRSYSFEQMADAHRYVEIGHKKGDVAIKVGHNREL
;
A
#
# COMPACT_ATOMS: atom_id res chain seq x y z
N MET A 1 -7.32 -37.60 27.58
CA MET A 1 -6.50 -37.61 26.35
C MET A 1 -7.12 -36.66 25.35
N HIS A 2 -6.35 -35.62 25.04
CA HIS A 2 -6.44 -34.63 23.96
C HIS A 2 -7.65 -34.67 23.01
N GLN A 3 -8.54 -33.68 23.17
CA GLN A 3 -9.22 -33.07 22.03
C GLN A 3 -8.70 -31.65 21.87
N ILE A 4 -7.93 -31.42 20.80
CA ILE A 4 -7.58 -30.09 20.32
C ILE A 4 -8.81 -29.58 19.56
N ARG A 5 -9.52 -28.62 20.16
CA ARG A 5 -10.50 -27.81 19.43
C ARG A 5 -9.75 -26.76 18.62
N THR A 6 -9.80 -26.89 17.31
CA THR A 6 -9.48 -25.81 16.36
C THR A 6 -10.53 -24.71 16.50
N GLY A 7 -10.25 -23.70 17.32
CA GLY A 7 -10.99 -22.45 17.37
C GLY A 7 -10.36 -21.46 16.39
N GLY A 8 -11.11 -21.08 15.36
CA GLY A 8 -10.67 -20.12 14.35
C GLY A 8 -10.26 -18.78 14.97
N CYS A 9 -9.15 -18.23 14.49
CA CYS A 9 -8.79 -16.85 14.74
C CYS A 9 -9.71 -15.96 13.90
N SER A 10 -10.89 -15.62 14.41
CA SER A 10 -11.65 -14.44 13.96
C SER A 10 -11.03 -13.18 14.58
N GLY A 11 -9.78 -12.90 14.21
CA GLY A 11 -9.07 -11.69 14.64
C GLY A 11 -9.49 -10.48 13.81
N ALA A 12 -10.71 -10.01 13.99
CA ALA A 12 -11.14 -8.70 13.50
C ALA A 12 -10.51 -7.60 14.36
N GLU A 13 -9.25 -7.25 14.13
CA GLU A 13 -8.66 -6.04 14.69
C GLU A 13 -9.15 -4.81 13.91
N ARG A 14 -10.40 -4.43 14.18
CA ARG A 14 -10.88 -3.07 13.89
C ARG A 14 -10.22 -2.12 14.88
N GLY A 15 -9.05 -1.61 14.51
CA GLY A 15 -8.44 -0.47 15.19
C GLY A 15 -9.48 0.66 15.31
N ARG A 16 -9.80 1.04 16.55
CA ARG A 16 -10.76 2.08 16.90
C ARG A 16 -10.15 3.44 16.49
N LYS A 17 -10.45 3.92 15.27
CA LYS A 17 -9.91 5.16 14.67
C LYS A 17 -10.63 6.43 15.14
N THR A 18 -10.74 6.63 16.45
CA THR A 18 -11.31 7.86 17.04
C THR A 18 -10.24 8.81 17.58
N GLY A 19 -8.94 8.52 17.35
CA GLY A 19 -7.82 9.21 18.00
C GLY A 19 -7.24 10.43 17.29
N SER A 20 -7.53 10.66 16.00
CA SER A 20 -6.89 11.76 15.23
C SER A 20 -7.71 13.05 15.17
N GLN A 21 -9.01 13.01 15.49
CA GLN A 21 -9.85 14.22 15.50
C GLN A 21 -9.42 15.23 16.58
N GLY A 22 -8.88 14.74 17.70
CA GLY A 22 -8.40 15.58 18.80
C GLY A 22 -7.07 16.32 18.53
N ALA A 23 -6.39 16.03 17.42
CA ALA A 23 -5.13 16.68 17.03
C ALA A 23 -5.31 17.78 15.97
N LEU A 24 -6.55 18.05 15.55
CA LEU A 24 -6.83 19.03 14.51
C LEU A 24 -6.83 20.45 15.09
N ALA A 25 -6.25 21.39 14.32
CA ALA A 25 -6.44 22.82 14.59
C ALA A 25 -7.94 23.18 14.52
N LEU A 26 -8.33 24.32 15.09
CA LEU A 26 -9.68 24.86 14.96
C LEU A 26 -10.03 24.96 13.46
N ASN A 27 -11.06 24.22 13.01
CA ASN A 27 -11.47 24.03 11.60
C ASN A 27 -10.62 23.08 10.73
N GLY A 28 -9.80 22.23 11.33
CA GLY A 28 -9.08 21.19 10.58
C GLY A 28 -10.04 20.13 10.00
N GLN A 29 -9.73 19.64 8.81
CA GLN A 29 -10.51 18.58 8.16
C GLN A 29 -9.82 17.23 8.32
N TYR A 30 -10.55 16.22 8.79
CA TYR A 30 -10.10 14.83 8.76
C TYR A 30 -10.59 14.14 7.49
N VAL A 31 -9.67 13.57 6.72
CA VAL A 31 -9.96 12.78 5.52
C VAL A 31 -9.31 11.41 5.66
N SER A 32 -10.04 10.33 5.38
CA SER A 32 -9.56 8.95 5.53
C SER A 32 -10.00 8.10 4.36
N VAL A 33 -9.03 7.53 3.65
CA VAL A 33 -9.24 6.60 2.52
C VAL A 33 -9.90 5.27 2.91
N ALA A 34 -9.92 4.92 4.20
CA ALA A 34 -10.54 3.67 4.67
C ALA A 34 -12.06 3.71 4.47
N GLY A 35 -12.58 2.80 3.64
CA GLY A 35 -13.99 2.74 3.28
C GLY A 35 -14.39 3.63 2.10
N GLN A 36 -13.46 4.39 1.50
CA GLN A 36 -13.73 5.28 0.36
C GLN A 36 -13.57 4.58 -1.02
N GLY A 37 -13.30 3.27 -1.04
CA GLY A 37 -13.10 2.51 -2.27
C GLY A 37 -11.79 2.85 -2.98
N VAL A 38 -11.66 2.40 -4.24
CA VAL A 38 -10.50 2.69 -5.08
C VAL A 38 -10.61 4.12 -5.59
N ALA A 39 -9.56 4.91 -5.43
CA ALA A 39 -9.50 6.27 -5.98
C ALA A 39 -9.67 6.24 -7.51
N LYS A 40 -10.39 7.21 -8.08
CA LYS A 40 -10.53 7.33 -9.53
C LYS A 40 -9.17 7.67 -10.12
N VAL A 41 -8.61 6.75 -10.91
CA VAL A 41 -7.35 6.98 -11.62
C VAL A 41 -7.64 7.84 -12.86
N ARG A 42 -7.03 9.03 -12.94
CA ARG A 42 -7.12 9.91 -14.10
C ARG A 42 -5.74 10.04 -14.75
N THR A 43 -5.72 10.12 -16.08
CA THR A 43 -4.47 10.30 -16.83
C THR A 43 -3.81 11.64 -16.49
N GLU A 44 -4.59 12.70 -16.31
CA GLU A 44 -4.10 14.02 -15.91
C GLU A 44 -3.29 13.97 -14.59
N ASP A 45 -3.78 13.22 -13.60
CA ASP A 45 -3.12 13.07 -12.30
C ASP A 45 -1.78 12.33 -12.45
N LEU A 46 -1.73 11.29 -13.30
CA LEU A 46 -0.50 10.55 -13.58
C LEU A 46 0.56 11.41 -14.30
N LEU A 47 0.12 12.25 -15.25
CA LEU A 47 1.02 13.17 -15.95
C LEU A 47 1.57 14.25 -15.01
N PHE A 48 0.73 14.76 -14.12
CA PHE A 48 1.16 15.70 -13.08
C PHE A 48 2.19 15.07 -12.13
N LEU A 49 1.96 13.85 -11.65
CA LEU A 49 2.93 13.11 -10.84
C LEU A 49 4.25 12.90 -11.58
N LYS A 50 4.19 12.51 -12.87
CA LYS A 50 5.38 12.34 -13.71
C LYS A 50 6.22 13.62 -13.79
N GLU A 51 5.59 14.76 -14.04
CA GLU A 51 6.30 16.05 -14.13
C GLU A 51 7.00 16.40 -12.81
N MET A 52 6.34 16.17 -11.67
CA MET A 52 6.96 16.39 -10.36
C MET A 52 8.14 15.46 -10.08
N MET A 53 8.07 14.21 -10.57
CA MET A 53 9.17 13.25 -10.47
C MET A 53 10.35 13.66 -11.34
N GLU A 54 10.12 14.09 -12.58
CA GLU A 54 11.15 14.58 -13.50
C GLU A 54 11.86 15.83 -12.97
N LYS A 55 11.11 16.72 -12.30
CA LYS A 55 11.65 17.90 -11.60
C LYS A 55 12.38 17.57 -10.29
N GLY A 56 12.35 16.32 -9.84
CA GLY A 56 12.98 15.88 -8.60
C GLY A 56 12.28 16.34 -7.31
N VAL A 57 11.11 16.96 -7.42
CA VAL A 57 10.28 17.42 -6.29
C VAL A 57 9.66 16.22 -5.57
N LEU A 58 9.24 15.21 -6.33
CA LEU A 58 8.70 13.96 -5.81
C LEU A 58 9.66 12.81 -6.09
N LYS A 59 10.14 12.14 -5.03
CA LYS A 59 10.99 10.94 -5.16
C LYS A 59 10.20 9.71 -4.75
N PRO A 60 9.95 8.74 -5.67
CA PRO A 60 9.28 7.50 -5.30
C PRO A 60 10.17 6.71 -4.34
N VAL A 61 9.57 6.14 -3.30
CA VAL A 61 10.26 5.25 -2.37
C VAL A 61 9.86 3.82 -2.72
N ILE A 62 10.82 3.09 -3.31
CA ILE A 62 10.68 1.65 -3.58
C ILE A 62 11.32 0.92 -2.41
N ASP A 63 10.52 0.18 -1.66
CA ASP A 63 10.98 -0.60 -0.51
C ASP A 63 11.84 -1.78 -0.98
N ARG A 64 11.27 -2.59 -1.88
CA ARG A 64 11.88 -3.82 -2.40
C ARG A 64 11.51 -4.02 -3.86
N SER A 65 12.38 -4.74 -4.56
CA SER A 65 12.12 -5.20 -5.92
C SER A 65 12.29 -6.72 -5.99
N TYR A 66 11.29 -7.40 -6.56
CA TYR A 66 11.29 -8.85 -6.75
C TYR A 66 11.32 -9.17 -8.23
N SER A 67 11.89 -10.30 -8.63
CA SER A 67 11.73 -10.79 -10.00
C SER A 67 10.32 -11.34 -10.22
N PHE A 68 9.94 -11.58 -11.47
CA PHE A 68 8.62 -12.14 -11.79
C PHE A 68 8.41 -13.53 -11.15
N GLU A 69 9.46 -14.35 -11.07
CA GLU A 69 9.43 -15.67 -10.44
C GLU A 69 9.17 -15.60 -8.93
N GLN A 70 9.43 -14.45 -8.31
CA GLN A 70 9.29 -14.20 -6.87
C GLN A 70 7.96 -13.54 -6.50
N MET A 71 6.96 -13.55 -7.39
CA MET A 71 5.65 -12.93 -7.16
C MET A 71 4.98 -13.39 -5.84
N ALA A 72 5.07 -14.69 -5.52
CA ALA A 72 4.50 -15.23 -4.28
C ALA A 72 5.18 -14.65 -3.02
N ASP A 73 6.49 -14.43 -3.07
CA ASP A 73 7.24 -13.81 -1.96
C ASP A 73 6.89 -12.33 -1.81
N ALA A 74 6.71 -11.62 -2.93
CA ALA A 74 6.27 -10.23 -2.92
C ALA A 74 4.89 -10.08 -2.25
N HIS A 75 3.93 -10.96 -2.58
CA HIS A 75 2.61 -10.97 -1.95
C HIS A 75 2.68 -11.21 -0.44
N ARG A 76 3.41 -12.25 -0.02
CA ARG A 76 3.61 -12.56 1.39
C ARG A 76 4.25 -11.38 2.15
N TYR A 77 5.17 -10.65 1.52
CA TYR A 77 5.78 -9.48 2.14
C TYR A 77 4.80 -8.32 2.34
N VAL A 78 3.99 -7.99 1.33
CA VAL A 78 3.04 -6.86 1.44
C VAL A 78 1.90 -7.14 2.41
N GLU A 79 1.49 -8.40 2.56
CA GLU A 79 0.45 -8.83 3.50
C GLU A 79 0.83 -8.62 4.97
N ILE A 80 2.13 -8.64 5.29
CA ILE A 80 2.64 -8.35 6.64
C ILE A 80 2.44 -6.86 7.00
N GLY A 81 2.19 -5.98 6.01
CA GLY A 81 1.86 -4.57 6.25
C GLY A 81 3.04 -3.68 6.65
N HIS A 82 4.27 -4.21 6.66
CA HIS A 82 5.48 -3.49 7.10
C HIS A 82 6.25 -2.81 5.96
N LYS A 83 5.64 -2.63 4.79
CA LYS A 83 6.32 -2.01 3.65
C LYS A 83 6.57 -0.52 3.86
N LYS A 84 7.77 -0.04 3.48
CA LYS A 84 8.15 1.38 3.51
C LYS A 84 8.16 1.95 2.09
N GLY A 85 7.02 2.46 1.65
CA GLY A 85 6.79 2.84 0.24
C GLY A 85 6.08 1.72 -0.50
N ASP A 86 6.48 1.47 -1.75
CA ASP A 86 5.88 0.43 -2.59
C ASP A 86 6.84 -0.71 -2.95
N VAL A 87 6.28 -1.85 -3.35
CA VAL A 87 7.02 -3.03 -3.78
C VAL A 87 6.90 -3.17 -5.29
N ALA A 88 8.03 -3.21 -5.98
CA ALA A 88 8.07 -3.32 -7.43
C ALA A 88 8.34 -4.77 -7.88
N ILE A 89 7.71 -5.19 -8.98
CA ILE A 89 8.03 -6.44 -9.65
C ILE A 89 8.79 -6.12 -10.93
N LYS A 90 9.99 -6.70 -11.07
CA LYS A 90 10.81 -6.60 -12.25
C LYS A 90 10.39 -7.68 -13.24
N VAL A 91 9.79 -7.24 -14.35
CA VAL A 91 9.49 -8.08 -15.51
C VAL A 91 10.66 -8.02 -16.49
N GLY A 92 11.07 -9.18 -17.00
CA GLY A 92 12.06 -9.24 -18.08
C GLY A 92 11.45 -8.69 -19.37
N HIS A 93 12.20 -7.85 -20.08
CA HIS A 93 11.84 -7.44 -21.44
C HIS A 93 12.51 -8.39 -22.43
N ASN A 94 11.74 -9.31 -23.03
CA ASN A 94 12.20 -9.98 -24.25
C ASN A 94 11.99 -9.00 -25.41
N ARG A 95 12.92 -8.05 -25.58
CA ARG A 95 13.02 -7.29 -26.83
C ARG A 95 13.78 -8.17 -27.82
N GLU A 96 13.04 -9.02 -28.53
CA GLU A 96 13.50 -9.47 -29.85
C GLU A 96 13.55 -8.24 -30.75
N LEU A 97 14.75 -7.94 -31.27
CA LEU A 97 15.00 -6.91 -32.26
C LEU A 97 14.57 -7.38 -33.64
#